data_AF-A0A1L1Y9W4-F1
#
_entry.id   AF-A0A1L1Y9W4-F1
#
_cell.length_a   1.000
_cell.length_b   1.000
_cell.length_c   1.000
_cell.angle_alpha   90.00
_cell.angle_beta   90.00
_cell.angle_gamma   90.00
#
_symmetry.space_group_name_H-M   'P 1'
#
loop_
_entity.id
_entity.type
_entity.pdbx_description
1 polymer ?
#
loop_
_entity_poly.entity_id
_entity_poly.type
_entity_poly.pdbx_seq_one_letter_code
_entity_poly.pdbx_strand_id
1 'polypeptide(L)' 'MSKGTKLKKLRKSGFRARIKTVSGRRIIKLKRKKQRYQISIS' A
#
# COMPACT_ATOMS: atom_id res chain seq x y z
N MET A 1 -7.02 -22.71 -4.36
CA MET A 1 -6.89 -21.26 -4.10
C MET A 1 -5.41 -20.86 -4.08
N SER A 2 -4.82 -20.40 -5.17
CA SER A 2 -3.40 -19.92 -5.17
C SER A 2 -3.15 -18.81 -6.20
N LYS A 3 -3.99 -17.76 -6.21
CA LYS A 3 -3.96 -16.74 -7.26
C LYS A 3 -3.05 -15.51 -6.98
N GLY A 4 -2.20 -15.55 -5.95
CA GLY A 4 -1.25 -14.45 -5.69
C GLY A 4 -0.12 -14.80 -4.71
N THR A 5 1.12 -14.52 -5.10
CA THR A 5 2.30 -14.68 -4.22
C THR A 5 2.48 -13.47 -3.31
N LYS A 6 3.11 -13.66 -2.14
CA LYS A 6 3.50 -12.56 -1.24
C LYS A 6 4.28 -11.47 -1.98
N LEU A 7 5.15 -11.87 -2.91
CA LEU A 7 5.91 -10.96 -3.78
C LEU A 7 5.00 -10.11 -4.67
N LYS A 8 4.00 -10.71 -5.34
CA LYS A 8 3.03 -9.97 -6.17
C LYS A 8 2.23 -8.96 -5.33
N LYS A 9 1.83 -9.34 -4.11
CA LYS A 9 1.12 -8.45 -3.17
C LYS A 9 1.96 -7.23 -2.80
N LEU A 10 3.22 -7.44 -2.42
CA LEU A 10 4.15 -6.36 -2.03
C LEU A 10 4.47 -5.43 -3.20
N ARG A 11 4.71 -5.96 -4.40
CA ARG A 11 4.98 -5.16 -5.61
C ARG A 11 3.80 -4.26 -5.99
N LYS A 12 2.56 -4.73 -5.83
CA LYS A 12 1.37 -3.96 -6.20
C LYS A 12 0.91 -2.98 -5.12
N SER A 13 0.98 -3.38 -3.86
CA SER A 13 0.31 -2.65 -2.77
C SER A 13 1.19 -2.38 -1.54
N GLY A 14 2.47 -2.74 -1.56
CA GLY A 14 3.41 -2.45 -0.47
C GLY A 14 3.75 -0.96 -0.36
N PHE A 15 4.35 -0.58 0.77
CA PHE A 15 4.59 0.83 1.10
C PHE A 15 5.45 1.54 0.05
N ARG A 16 6.56 0.92 -0.36
CA ARG A 16 7.46 1.48 -1.38
C ARG A 16 6.77 1.70 -2.73
N ALA A 17 5.88 0.79 -3.12
CA ALA A 17 5.09 0.94 -4.35
C ALA A 17 4.13 2.13 -4.27
N ARG A 18 3.56 2.40 -3.08
CA ARG A 18 2.68 3.56 -2.84
C ARG A 18 3.46 4.88 -2.78
N ILE A 19 4.66 4.92 -2.19
CA ILE A 19 5.43 6.18 -2.08
C ILE A 19 6.00 6.64 -3.43
N LYS A 20 6.29 5.72 -4.35
CA LYS A 20 6.89 6.04 -5.66
C LYS A 20 6.02 6.99 -6.51
N THR A 21 4.70 6.81 -6.51
CA THR A 21 3.78 7.59 -7.36
C THR A 21 3.07 8.70 -6.58
N VAL A 22 2.71 9.79 -7.27
CA VAL A 22 1.95 10.90 -6.67
C VAL A 22 0.62 10.41 -6.10
N SER A 23 -0.11 9.59 -6.86
CA SER A 23 -1.40 9.02 -6.44
C SER A 23 -1.26 8.10 -5.22
N GLY A 24 -0.22 7.26 -5.19
CA GLY A 24 0.04 6.38 -4.05
C GLY A 24 0.38 7.15 -2.78
N ARG A 25 1.14 8.24 -2.87
CA ARG A 25 1.41 9.15 -1.73
C ARG A 25 0.13 9.76 -1.19
N ARG A 26 -0.79 10.19 -2.07
CA ARG A 26 -2.10 10.72 -1.66
C ARG A 26 -2.91 9.69 -0.89
N ILE A 27 -2.94 8.43 -1.34
CA ILE A 27 -3.63 7.33 -0.62
C ILE A 27 -3.08 7.16 0.80
N ILE A 28 -1.75 7.13 0.96
CA ILE A 28 -1.12 7.00 2.28
C ILE A 28 -1.46 8.20 3.18
N LYS A 29 -1.45 9.42 2.64
CA LYS A 29 -1.83 10.64 3.36
C LYS A 29 -3.28 10.58 3.84
N LEU A 30 -4.21 10.13 3.00
CA LEU A 30 -5.62 9.97 3.37
C LEU A 30 -5.80 8.90 4.46
N LYS A 31 -5.10 7.76 4.36
CA LYS A 31 -5.16 6.71 5.39
C LYS A 31 -4.61 7.20 6.74
N ARG A 32 -3.54 8.00 6.73
CA ARG A 32 -2.99 8.67 7.93
C ARG A 32 -3.97 9.69 8.52
N LYS A 33 -4.59 10.53 7.67
CA LYS A 33 -5.62 11.50 8.11
C LYS A 33 -6.81 10.81 8.78
N LYS A 34 -7.23 9.66 8.26
CA LYS A 34 -8.28 8.81 8.85
C LYS A 34 -7.80 8.00 10.06
N GLN A 35 -6.53 8.10 10.44
CA GLN A 35 -5.92 7.35 11.56
C GLN A 35 -6.15 5.84 11.44
N ARG A 36 -6.03 5.29 10.23
CA ARG A 36 -6.12 3.84 10.05
C ARG A 36 -4.95 3.18 10.77
N TYR A 37 -5.26 2.23 11.66
CA TYR A 37 -4.26 1.39 12.34
C TYR A 37 -3.26 0.80 11.33
N GLN A 38 -3.76 0.28 10.21
CA GLN A 38 -2.92 -0.26 9.14
C GLN A 38 -2.88 0.65 7.91
N ILE A 39 -1.75 1.33 7.71
CA ILE A 39 -1.53 2.28 6.60
C ILE A 39 -1.05 1.57 5.33
N SER A 40 -0.25 0.52 5.44
CA SER A 40 0.30 -0.29 4.34
C SER A 40 0.17 -1.78 4.63
N ILE A 41 0.28 -2.61 3.59
CA ILE A 41 0.29 -4.08 3.70
C ILE A 41 1.61 -4.60 4.29
N SER A 42 2.70 -3.89 3.99
CA SER A 42 4.02 -4.08 4.60
C SER A 42 4.16 -3.20 5.83
#